data_AF-A0A968PVQ3-F1
#
_entry.id   AF-A0A968PVQ3-F1
#
_cell.length_a   1.000
_cell.length_b   1.000
_cell.length_c   1.000
_cell.angle_alpha   90.00
_cell.angle_beta   90.00
_cell.angle_gamma   90.00
#
_symmetry.space_group_name_H-M   'P 1'
#
loop_
_entity.id
_entity.type
_entity.pdbx_description
1 polymer ?
#
loop_
_entity_poly.entity_id
_entity_poly.type
_entity_poly.pdbx_seq_one_letter_code
_entity_poly.pdbx_strand_id
1 'polypeptide(L)'
;MAYLNRGISRLTLGDLKDAIEDFTKAIELKPDNAQAYTGRGRARVALSDKQGAIEDFQKSASLYLKAGRTKDYQDALYRIKLLQK
;
A
#
# COMPACT_ATOMS: atom_id res chain seq x y z
N MET A 1 14.16 -4.62 0.67
CA MET A 1 14.20 -3.14 0.53
C MET A 1 14.30 -2.68 -0.92
N ALA A 2 15.09 -3.33 -1.78
CA ALA A 2 15.22 -2.95 -3.20
C ALA A 2 13.87 -2.82 -3.95
N TYR A 3 13.00 -3.85 -3.86
CA TYR A 3 11.67 -3.81 -4.49
C TYR A 3 10.76 -2.71 -3.93
N LEU A 4 10.74 -2.48 -2.62
CA LEU A 4 9.95 -1.41 -2.00
C LEU A 4 10.34 -0.04 -2.55
N ASN A 5 11.64 0.27 -2.55
CA ASN A 5 12.14 1.57 -2.99
C ASN A 5 11.89 1.77 -4.49
N ARG A 6 12.11 0.73 -5.30
CA ARG A 6 11.82 0.79 -6.74
C ARG A 6 10.32 0.97 -7.02
N GLY A 7 9.46 0.27 -6.28
CA GLY A 7 8.01 0.45 -6.35
C GLY A 7 7.57 1.87 -5.98
N ILE A 8 8.20 2.50 -4.98
CA ILE A 8 7.95 3.91 -4.63
C ILE A 8 8.37 4.83 -5.80
N SER A 9 9.57 4.63 -6.37
CA SER A 9 10.02 5.43 -7.51
C SER A 9 9.07 5.29 -8.71
N ARG A 10 8.68 4.06 -9.06
CA ARG A 10 7.72 3.78 -10.14
C ARG A 10 6.34 4.39 -9.88
N LEU A 11 5.85 4.31 -8.65
CA LEU A 11 4.60 4.97 -8.26
C LEU A 11 4.68 6.50 -8.48
N THR A 12 5.81 7.13 -8.12
CA THR A 12 6.03 8.55 -8.34
C THR A 12 6.13 8.90 -9.83
N LEU A 13 6.68 8.02 -10.65
CA LEU A 13 6.77 8.19 -12.11
C LEU A 13 5.45 7.89 -12.85
N GLY A 14 4.45 7.30 -12.18
CA GLY A 14 3.19 6.91 -12.81
C GLY A 14 3.24 5.53 -13.47
N ASP A 15 4.31 4.76 -13.27
CA ASP A 15 4.44 3.37 -13.75
C ASP A 15 3.66 2.42 -12.83
N LEU A 16 2.34 2.60 -12.77
CA LEU A 16 1.49 2.04 -11.71
C LEU A 16 1.47 0.51 -11.69
N LYS A 17 1.45 -0.15 -12.86
CA LYS A 17 1.44 -1.61 -12.95
C LYS A 17 2.75 -2.21 -12.45
N ASP A 18 3.87 -1.68 -12.91
CA ASP A 18 5.21 -2.08 -12.46
C ASP A 18 5.42 -1.79 -10.96
N ALA A 19 4.86 -0.68 -10.45
CA ALA A 19 4.89 -0.38 -9.03
C ALA A 19 4.13 -1.45 -8.22
N ILE A 20 2.96 -1.91 -8.71
CA ILE A 20 2.20 -2.99 -8.07
C ILE A 20 2.99 -4.30 -8.03
N GLU A 21 3.69 -4.64 -9.12
CA GLU A 21 4.55 -5.84 -9.16
C GLU A 21 5.67 -5.74 -8.13
N ASP A 22 6.34 -4.59 -8.04
CA ASP A 22 7.41 -4.35 -7.08
C ASP A 22 6.91 -4.40 -5.63
N PHE A 23 5.78 -3.77 -5.33
CA PHE A 23 5.19 -3.87 -4.00
C PHE A 23 4.74 -5.30 -3.69
N THR A 24 4.24 -6.04 -4.68
CA THR A 24 3.88 -7.45 -4.51
C THR A 24 5.11 -8.30 -4.17
N LYS A 25 6.22 -8.12 -4.88
CA LYS A 25 7.50 -8.78 -4.52
C LYS A 25 8.01 -8.37 -3.14
N ALA A 26 7.86 -7.10 -2.76
CA ALA A 26 8.21 -6.65 -1.42
C ALA A 26 7.34 -7.32 -0.32
N ILE A 27 6.05 -7.57 -0.59
CA ILE A 27 5.12 -8.27 0.29
C ILE A 27 5.44 -9.77 0.37
N GLU A 28 5.72 -10.43 -0.76
CA GLU A 28 6.12 -11.85 -0.79
C GLU A 28 7.36 -12.10 0.07
N LEU A 29 8.36 -11.22 -0.03
CA LEU A 29 9.60 -11.30 0.75
C LEU A 29 9.42 -10.93 2.22
N LYS A 30 8.49 -10.00 2.51
CA LYS A 30 8.24 -9.51 3.86
C LYS A 30 6.73 -9.26 4.06
N PRO A 31 5.96 -10.30 4.45
CA PRO A 31 4.50 -10.21 4.58
C PRO A 31 3.99 -9.25 5.68
N ASP A 32 4.87 -8.81 6.58
CA ASP A 32 4.60 -7.81 7.62
C ASP A 32 5.03 -6.38 7.21
N ASN A 33 5.42 -6.17 5.95
CA ASN A 33 5.81 -4.85 5.45
C ASN A 33 4.58 -3.97 5.16
N ALA A 34 4.11 -3.26 6.19
CA ALA A 34 2.99 -2.34 6.09
C ALA A 34 3.14 -1.29 4.97
N GLN A 35 4.35 -0.78 4.74
CA GLN A 35 4.61 0.24 3.72
C GLN A 35 4.43 -0.30 2.30
N ALA A 36 4.77 -1.57 2.05
CA ALA A 36 4.56 -2.20 0.75
C ALA A 36 3.07 -2.33 0.42
N TYR A 37 2.24 -2.70 1.41
CA TYR A 37 0.79 -2.69 1.27
C TYR A 37 0.25 -1.27 1.02
N THR A 38 0.69 -0.26 1.79
CA THR A 38 0.28 1.13 1.55
C THR A 38 0.66 1.61 0.14
N GLY A 39 1.86 1.28 -0.32
CA GLY A 39 2.33 1.61 -1.67
C GLY A 39 1.48 0.96 -2.76
N ARG A 40 1.20 -0.35 -2.63
CA ARG A 40 0.36 -1.08 -3.58
C ARG A 40 -1.07 -0.57 -3.60
N GLY A 41 -1.64 -0.25 -2.43
CA GLY A 41 -2.95 0.36 -2.32
C GLY A 41 -3.03 1.70 -3.04
N ARG A 42 -2.01 2.56 -2.90
CA ARG A 42 -1.94 3.83 -3.64
C ARG A 42 -1.87 3.64 -5.16
N ALA A 43 -1.06 2.69 -5.63
CA ALA A 43 -0.98 2.36 -7.05
C ALA A 43 -2.32 1.86 -7.60
N ARG A 44 -3.02 1.00 -6.84
CA ARG A 44 -4.35 0.48 -7.18
C ARG A 44 -5.42 1.58 -7.23
N VAL A 45 -5.40 2.54 -6.29
CA VAL A 45 -6.27 3.73 -6.36
C VAL A 45 -6.05 4.49 -7.68
N ALA A 46 -4.79 4.71 -8.07
CA ALA A 46 -4.48 5.43 -9.29
C ALA A 46 -4.89 4.67 -10.57
N LEU A 47 -5.04 3.34 -10.49
CA LEU A 47 -5.60 2.49 -11.55
C LEU A 47 -7.11 2.27 -11.43
N SER A 48 -7.81 2.99 -10.54
CA SER A 48 -9.24 2.81 -10.25
C SER A 48 -9.64 1.44 -9.66
N ASP A 49 -8.67 0.62 -9.22
CA ASP A 49 -8.91 -0.60 -8.46
C ASP A 49 -9.20 -0.27 -7.00
N LYS A 50 -10.42 0.24 -6.76
CA LYS A 50 -10.86 0.65 -5.41
C LYS A 50 -10.86 -0.54 -4.44
N GLN A 51 -11.35 -1.70 -4.89
CA GLN A 51 -11.51 -2.88 -4.03
C GLN A 51 -10.15 -3.42 -3.57
N GLY A 52 -9.21 -3.63 -4.51
CA GLY A 52 -7.86 -4.08 -4.16
C GLY A 52 -7.10 -3.04 -3.32
N ALA A 53 -7.36 -1.75 -3.52
CA ALA A 53 -6.78 -0.70 -2.68
C ALA A 53 -7.30 -0.75 -1.23
N ILE A 54 -8.61 -0.96 -1.03
CA ILE A 54 -9.20 -1.09 0.32
C ILE A 54 -8.57 -2.29 1.05
N GLU A 55 -8.44 -3.43 0.39
CA GLU A 55 -7.83 -4.64 0.98
C GLU A 55 -6.38 -4.39 1.42
N ASP A 56 -5.59 -3.73 0.57
CA ASP A 56 -4.21 -3.36 0.89
C ASP A 56 -4.14 -2.37 2.06
N PHE A 57 -5.01 -1.35 2.08
CA PHE A 57 -5.04 -0.40 3.18
C PHE A 57 -5.47 -1.05 4.49
N GLN A 58 -6.45 -1.96 4.48
CA GLN A 58 -6.87 -2.72 5.67
C GLN A 58 -5.71 -3.55 6.22
N LYS A 59 -4.98 -4.24 5.35
CA LYS A 59 -3.81 -5.02 5.75
C LYS A 59 -2.71 -4.12 6.32
N SER A 60 -2.42 -2.98 5.69
CA SER A 60 -1.44 -2.01 6.18
C SER A 60 -1.84 -1.43 7.55
N ALA A 61 -3.13 -1.11 7.75
CA ALA A 61 -3.66 -0.60 9.01
C ALA A 61 -3.46 -1.61 10.15
N SER A 62 -3.80 -2.88 9.92
CA SER A 62 -3.60 -3.95 10.91
C SER A 62 -2.12 -4.06 11.33
N LEU A 63 -1.20 -3.96 10.37
CA LEU A 63 0.24 -4.03 10.64
C LEU A 63 0.75 -2.79 11.39
N TYR A 64 0.32 -1.59 11.01
CA TYR A 64 0.69 -0.36 11.72
C TYR A 64 0.15 -0.33 13.16
N LEU A 65 -1.07 -0.81 13.38
CA LEU A 65 -1.64 -0.93 14.72
C LEU A 65 -0.80 -1.87 15.60
N LYS A 66 -0.41 -3.03 15.08
CA LYS A 66 0.47 -3.98 15.79
C LYS A 66 1.84 -3.38 16.11
N ALA A 67 2.35 -2.50 15.26
CA ALA A 67 3.62 -1.81 15.45
C ALA A 67 3.53 -0.54 16.34
N GLY A 68 2.34 -0.20 16.89
CA GLY A 68 2.13 1.02 17.66
C GLY A 68 2.21 2.30 16.82
N ARG A 69 2.17 2.20 15.49
CA ARG A 69 2.24 3.33 14.55
C ARG A 69 0.86 3.95 14.32
N THR A 70 0.34 4.62 15.35
CA THR A 70 -1.03 5.14 15.36
C THR A 70 -1.31 6.16 14.26
N LYS A 71 -0.34 7.00 13.88
CA LYS A 71 -0.51 7.99 12.80
C LYS A 71 -0.73 7.33 11.44
N ASP A 72 0.08 6.33 11.11
CA ASP A 72 -0.03 5.61 9.83
C ASP A 72 -1.28 4.72 9.79
N TYR A 73 -1.66 4.15 10.92
CA TYR A 73 -2.94 3.46 11.08
C TYR A 73 -4.12 4.39 10.75
N GLN A 74 -4.14 5.61 11.30
CA GLN A 74 -5.17 6.60 11.01
C GLN A 74 -5.18 7.04 9.54
N ASP A 75 -4.00 7.24 8.92
CA ASP A 75 -3.91 7.53 7.48
C ASP A 75 -4.53 6.40 6.64
N ALA A 76 -4.21 5.15 6.95
CA ALA A 76 -4.77 4.00 6.25
C ALA A 76 -6.32 3.94 6.38
N LEU A 77 -6.87 4.18 7.58
CA LEU A 77 -8.32 4.26 7.78
C LEU A 77 -8.97 5.41 7.01
N TYR A 78 -8.32 6.57 6.98
CA TYR A 78 -8.81 7.71 6.23
C TYR A 78 -8.91 7.38 4.74
N ARG A 79 -7.89 6.74 4.16
CA ARG A 79 -7.90 6.28 2.76
C ARG A 79 -9.02 5.29 2.48
N ILE A 80 -9.25 4.31 3.36
CA ILE A 80 -10.36 3.36 3.22
C ILE A 80 -11.69 4.10 3.17
N LYS A 81 -11.92 5.03 4.10
CA LYS A 81 -13.16 5.83 4.17
C LYS A 81 -13.39 6.67 2.91
N LEU A 82 -12.32 7.17 2.27
CA LEU A 82 -12.43 7.91 1.01
C LEU A 82 -12.86 7.01 -0.16
N LEU A 83 -12.44 5.75 -0.18
CA LEU A 83 -12.73 4.82 -1.29
C LEU A 83 -14.13 4.20 -1.21
N GLN A 84 -14.76 4.22 -0.04
CA GLN A 84 -16.11 3.73 0.20
C GLN A 84 -17.22 4.73 -0.14
N LYS A 85 -16.84 5.93 -0.60
CA LYS A 85 -17.76 6.94 -1.14
C LYS A 85 -17.86 6.80 -2.66
#